data_AF-A0A6B2G2V6-F1
#
_entry.id   AF-A0A6B2G2V6-F1
#
_cell.length_a   1.000
_cell.length_b   1.000
_cell.length_c   1.000
_cell.angle_alpha   90.00
_cell.angle_beta   90.00
_cell.angle_gamma   90.00
#
_symmetry.space_group_name_H-M   'P 1'
#
loop_
_entity.id
_entity.type
_entity.pdbx_description
1 polymer ?
#
loop_
_entity_poly.entity_id
_entity_poly.type
_entity_poly.pdbx_seq_one_letter_code
_entity_poly.pdbx_strand_id
1 'polypeptide(L)'
;DIYAVEAVGGSSRVQEIKRIICNVFGKEVSVTLNADETVSRGCAIQCAILSPMVKIREIEIKDIIVGEYGVCYPSKNGGNKEIKVFKNGEPIPSTKEIKFPPNIDSFFSVSYTDFSGCKTHVASFRATGKTTTEFHPSKLVFYTMIDLSGIFNVKKAFFTEIQTSLNDEEATNLSLSSKNTETKPKTTTVYHDLTVEFKYCLDYSEKIPEYQAVESNMIQQINLEKARSNSKNSLEEFIYSLREKIDPVYREYATEDEVSSISRALSAEEDWLYTDGEFQATSVYEQHLSHLQNLFQPIHARYEGFTRSFTSLD
;
A
#
# COMPACT_ATOMS: atom_id res chain seq x y z
N ASP A 1 -22.30 -14.62 -23.28
CA ASP A 1 -21.30 -14.77 -24.36
C ASP A 1 -20.13 -13.81 -24.18
N ILE A 2 -18.93 -14.23 -24.59
CA ILE A 2 -17.70 -13.44 -24.54
C ILE A 2 -17.57 -12.63 -25.85
N TYR A 3 -17.32 -11.32 -25.77
CA TYR A 3 -17.14 -10.48 -26.96
C TYR A 3 -15.72 -10.61 -27.54
N ALA A 4 -14.70 -10.33 -26.72
CA ALA A 4 -13.28 -10.37 -27.07
C ALA A 4 -12.46 -11.04 -25.96
N VAL A 5 -11.25 -11.49 -26.32
CA VAL A 5 -10.27 -12.08 -25.40
C VAL A 5 -9.00 -11.24 -25.45
N GLU A 6 -8.71 -10.47 -24.42
CA GLU A 6 -7.49 -9.66 -24.31
C GLU A 6 -6.46 -10.41 -23.47
N ALA A 7 -5.24 -10.57 -23.98
CA ALA A 7 -4.16 -11.21 -23.23
C ALA A 7 -3.13 -10.19 -22.75
N VAL A 8 -2.81 -10.26 -21.46
CA VAL A 8 -1.85 -9.40 -20.78
C VAL A 8 -0.79 -10.24 -20.06
N GLY A 9 0.35 -9.64 -19.72
CA GLY A 9 1.48 -10.29 -19.07
C GLY A 9 2.43 -11.00 -20.04
N GLY A 10 3.71 -11.09 -19.66
CA GLY A 10 4.79 -11.51 -20.57
C GLY A 10 4.63 -12.90 -21.19
N SER A 11 4.09 -13.86 -20.44
CA SER A 11 3.86 -15.22 -20.92
C SER A 11 2.83 -15.30 -22.05
N SER A 12 1.91 -14.33 -22.15
CA SER A 12 0.94 -14.27 -23.25
C SER A 12 1.57 -14.10 -24.63
N ARG A 13 2.86 -13.75 -24.71
CA ARG A 13 3.61 -13.62 -25.97
C ARG A 13 3.94 -14.97 -26.62
N VAL A 14 3.93 -16.05 -25.84
CA VAL A 14 4.22 -17.40 -26.36
C VAL A 14 3.11 -17.82 -27.31
N GLN A 15 3.47 -18.13 -28.56
CA GLN A 15 2.50 -18.47 -29.62
C GLN A 15 1.65 -19.68 -29.25
N GLU A 16 2.24 -20.67 -28.57
CA GLU A 16 1.51 -21.85 -28.11
C GLU A 16 0.43 -21.50 -27.07
N ILE A 17 0.73 -20.58 -26.15
CA ILE A 17 -0.26 -20.10 -25.17
C ILE A 17 -1.41 -19.39 -25.89
N LYS A 18 -1.12 -18.52 -26.87
CA LYS A 18 -2.16 -17.87 -27.67
C LYS A 18 -3.02 -18.88 -28.41
N ARG A 19 -2.41 -19.90 -29.03
CA ARG A 19 -3.13 -20.98 -29.72
C ARG A 19 -4.07 -21.73 -28.80
N ILE A 20 -3.62 -22.08 -27.59
CA ILE A 20 -4.44 -22.74 -26.58
C ILE A 20 -5.62 -21.85 -26.19
N ILE A 21 -5.38 -20.56 -25.91
CA ILE A 21 -6.44 -19.59 -25.58
C ILE A 21 -7.46 -19.49 -26.72
N CYS A 22 -7.00 -19.37 -27.97
CA CYS A 22 -7.89 -19.35 -29.14
C CYS A 22 -8.76 -20.61 -29.22
N ASN A 23 -8.19 -21.79 -28.97
CA ASN A 23 -8.92 -23.06 -29.02
C ASN A 23 -9.97 -23.17 -27.90
N VAL A 24 -9.67 -22.65 -26.70
CA VAL A 24 -10.60 -22.69 -25.55
C VAL A 24 -11.78 -21.73 -25.76
N PHE A 25 -11.51 -20.51 -26.23
CA PHE A 25 -12.54 -19.47 -26.36
C PHE A 25 -13.19 -19.39 -27.75
N GLY A 26 -12.64 -20.10 -28.74
CA GLY A 26 -13.09 -20.04 -30.14
C GLY A 26 -12.92 -18.65 -30.77
N LYS A 27 -11.99 -17.84 -30.26
CA LYS A 27 -11.81 -16.43 -30.64
C LYS A 27 -10.32 -16.09 -30.71
N GLU A 28 -9.96 -15.23 -31.64
CA GLU A 28 -8.60 -14.70 -31.71
C GLU A 28 -8.27 -13.85 -30.48
N VAL A 29 -7.04 -13.99 -30.00
CA VAL A 29 -6.51 -13.18 -28.91
C VAL A 29 -6.24 -11.77 -29.41
N SER A 30 -6.90 -10.80 -28.79
CA SER A 30 -6.70 -9.37 -28.99
C SER A 30 -5.53 -8.86 -28.15
N VAL A 31 -4.90 -7.80 -28.65
CA VAL A 31 -3.72 -7.13 -28.05
C VAL A 31 -3.89 -5.62 -28.08
N THR A 32 -5.11 -5.14 -27.84
CA THR A 32 -5.39 -3.69 -27.88
C THR A 32 -4.80 -2.96 -26.68
N LEU A 33 -4.56 -3.71 -25.60
CA LEU A 33 -3.93 -3.26 -24.36
C LEU A 33 -2.40 -3.46 -24.41
N ASN A 34 -1.65 -2.53 -23.80
CA ASN A 34 -0.22 -2.74 -23.59
C ASN A 34 -0.03 -3.87 -22.56
N ALA A 35 0.49 -5.02 -23.01
CA ALA A 35 0.57 -6.23 -22.19
C ALA A 35 1.47 -6.11 -20.95
N ASP A 36 2.44 -5.19 -20.94
CA ASP A 36 3.35 -5.01 -19.80
C ASP A 36 2.86 -3.95 -18.82
N GLU A 37 2.18 -2.91 -19.32
CA GLU A 37 1.87 -1.71 -18.53
C GLU A 37 0.40 -1.59 -18.13
N THR A 38 -0.50 -2.35 -18.76
CA THR A 38 -1.94 -2.19 -18.51
C THR A 38 -2.30 -2.37 -17.04
N VAL A 39 -1.68 -3.34 -16.37
CA VAL A 39 -1.92 -3.57 -14.93
C VAL A 39 -1.47 -2.37 -14.11
N SER A 40 -0.25 -1.86 -14.33
CA SER A 40 0.27 -0.71 -13.57
C SER A 40 -0.50 0.58 -13.86
N ARG A 41 -0.91 0.80 -15.11
CA ARG A 41 -1.79 1.92 -15.50
C ARG A 41 -3.15 1.84 -14.81
N GLY A 42 -3.75 0.65 -14.76
CA GLY A 42 -5.00 0.41 -14.02
C GLY A 42 -4.85 0.71 -12.52
N CYS A 43 -3.75 0.27 -11.91
CA CYS A 43 -3.44 0.61 -10.51
C CYS A 43 -3.29 2.12 -10.29
N ALA A 44 -2.60 2.83 -11.19
CA ALA A 44 -2.46 4.29 -11.09
C ALA A 44 -3.80 5.02 -11.20
N ILE A 45 -4.70 4.56 -12.08
CA ILE A 45 -6.07 5.08 -12.17
C ILE A 45 -6.82 4.83 -10.86
N GLN A 46 -6.73 3.62 -10.29
CA GLN A 46 -7.37 3.31 -9.01
C GLN A 46 -6.82 4.18 -7.87
N CYS A 47 -5.50 4.43 -7.83
CA CYS A 47 -4.89 5.38 -6.90
C CYS A 47 -5.45 6.80 -7.07
N ALA A 48 -5.66 7.24 -8.30
CA ALA A 48 -6.27 8.54 -8.59
C ALA A 48 -7.74 8.60 -8.14
N ILE A 49 -8.52 7.51 -8.31
CA ILE A 49 -9.92 7.41 -7.84
C ILE A 49 -9.98 7.55 -6.30
N LEU A 50 -9.03 6.91 -5.60
CA LEU A 50 -8.98 6.94 -4.13
C LEU A 50 -8.40 8.24 -3.57
N SER A 51 -7.73 9.05 -4.39
CA SER A 51 -7.05 10.27 -3.93
C SER A 51 -8.05 11.41 -3.75
N PRO A 52 -8.08 12.08 -2.58
CA PRO A 52 -8.91 13.28 -2.40
C PRO A 52 -8.39 14.49 -3.18
N MET A 53 -7.15 14.43 -3.68
CA MET A 53 -6.48 15.57 -4.34
C MET A 53 -6.67 15.58 -5.86
N VAL A 54 -7.13 14.49 -6.45
CA VAL A 54 -7.25 14.34 -7.91
C VAL A 54 -8.71 14.09 -8.26
N LYS A 55 -9.26 14.89 -9.18
CA LYS A 55 -10.60 14.66 -9.73
C LYS A 55 -10.48 13.99 -11.08
N ILE A 56 -10.93 12.74 -11.16
CA ILE A 56 -11.09 12.01 -12.43
C ILE A 56 -12.54 11.59 -12.62
N ARG A 57 -12.88 11.13 -13.82
CA ARG A 57 -14.19 10.56 -14.10
C ARG A 57 -14.42 9.36 -13.18
N GLU A 58 -15.59 9.31 -12.55
CA GLU A 58 -16.00 8.15 -11.76
C GLU A 58 -16.11 6.92 -12.65
N ILE A 59 -15.33 5.89 -12.30
CA ILE A 59 -15.40 4.56 -12.89
C ILE A 59 -15.83 3.63 -11.76
N GLU A 60 -17.00 3.01 -11.91
CA GLU A 60 -17.46 2.00 -10.97
C GLU A 60 -16.82 0.66 -11.32
N ILE A 61 -15.96 0.15 -10.45
CA ILE A 61 -15.34 -1.17 -10.58
C ILE A 61 -16.07 -2.11 -9.62
N LYS A 62 -16.58 -3.22 -10.17
CA LYS A 62 -17.19 -4.32 -9.41
C LYS A 62 -16.36 -5.56 -9.64
N ASP A 63 -15.80 -6.09 -8.56
CA ASP A 63 -15.07 -7.34 -8.58
C ASP A 63 -15.85 -8.40 -7.79
N ILE A 64 -15.33 -9.63 -7.68
CA ILE A 64 -16.01 -10.76 -7.07
C ILE A 64 -15.20 -11.39 -5.94
N ILE A 65 -15.91 -12.04 -5.03
CA ILE A 65 -15.35 -12.95 -4.04
C ILE A 65 -14.98 -14.24 -4.74
N VAL A 66 -13.71 -14.60 -4.65
CA VAL A 66 -13.17 -15.87 -5.11
C VAL A 66 -13.16 -16.81 -3.92
N GLY A 67 -13.88 -17.95 -3.96
CA GLY A 67 -14.00 -18.88 -2.83
C GLY A 67 -15.11 -18.52 -1.82
N GLU A 68 -15.08 -19.11 -0.62
CA GLU A 68 -16.12 -18.91 0.42
C GLU A 68 -15.54 -18.51 1.78
N TYR A 69 -16.20 -17.59 2.48
CA TYR A 69 -15.84 -17.20 3.85
C TYR A 69 -16.88 -17.68 4.85
N GLY A 70 -16.40 -18.29 5.94
CA GLY A 70 -17.22 -18.75 7.06
C GLY A 70 -16.76 -18.15 8.38
N VAL A 71 -17.70 -17.94 9.30
CA VAL A 71 -17.40 -17.58 10.70
C VAL A 71 -17.69 -18.78 11.58
N CYS A 72 -16.65 -19.28 12.22
CA CYS A 72 -16.67 -20.37 13.17
C CYS A 72 -16.76 -19.83 14.60
N TYR A 73 -17.60 -20.46 15.43
CA TYR A 73 -17.80 -20.12 16.83
C TYR A 73 -18.05 -21.38 17.68
N PRO A 74 -17.67 -21.37 18.96
CA PRO A 74 -17.91 -22.52 19.86
C PRO A 74 -19.41 -22.68 20.17
N SER A 75 -19.88 -23.93 20.14
CA SER A 75 -21.26 -24.30 20.45
C SER A 75 -21.38 -24.79 21.89
N LYS A 76 -22.49 -24.46 22.56
CA LYS A 76 -22.81 -24.93 23.93
C LYS A 76 -22.84 -26.45 24.08
N ASN A 77 -23.27 -27.16 23.03
CA ASN A 77 -23.40 -28.61 23.03
C ASN A 77 -22.07 -29.34 22.77
N GLY A 78 -20.93 -28.62 22.83
CA GLY A 78 -19.63 -29.09 22.39
C GLY A 78 -19.42 -28.91 20.89
N GLY A 79 -18.14 -28.76 20.50
CA GLY A 79 -17.71 -28.56 19.12
C GLY A 79 -17.87 -27.12 18.60
N ASN A 80 -17.42 -26.91 17.36
CA ASN A 80 -17.51 -25.62 16.67
C ASN A 80 -18.62 -25.66 15.62
N LYS A 81 -19.38 -24.57 15.53
CA LYS A 81 -20.35 -24.32 14.46
C LYS A 81 -19.77 -23.31 13.49
N GLU A 82 -20.18 -23.40 12.23
CA GLU A 82 -19.78 -22.46 11.19
C GLU A 82 -21.02 -21.87 10.51
N ILE A 83 -20.98 -20.56 10.26
CA ILE A 83 -21.94 -19.86 9.41
C ILE A 83 -21.20 -19.45 8.15
N LYS A 84 -21.62 -19.99 6.99
CA LYS A 84 -21.15 -19.50 5.69
C LYS A 84 -21.68 -18.09 5.46
N VAL A 85 -20.76 -17.14 5.31
CA VAL A 85 -21.08 -15.71 5.23
C VAL A 85 -21.07 -15.28 3.78
N PHE A 86 -19.91 -15.34 3.13
CA PHE A 86 -19.73 -14.92 1.74
C PHE A 86 -19.48 -16.12 0.85
N LYS A 87 -20.04 -16.07 -0.37
CA LYS A 87 -19.97 -17.17 -1.33
C LYS A 87 -19.20 -16.77 -2.58
N ASN A 88 -18.69 -17.77 -3.28
CA ASN A 88 -17.98 -17.57 -4.52
C ASN A 88 -18.86 -16.88 -5.56
N GLY A 89 -18.31 -15.86 -6.23
CA GLY A 89 -18.97 -15.06 -7.25
C GLY A 89 -19.85 -13.92 -6.73
N GLU A 90 -19.99 -13.75 -5.41
CA GLU A 90 -20.65 -12.57 -4.85
C GLU A 90 -19.79 -11.31 -5.11
N PRO A 91 -20.39 -10.12 -5.31
CA PRO A 91 -19.61 -8.91 -5.61
C PRO A 91 -18.80 -8.44 -4.40
N ILE A 92 -17.67 -7.76 -4.63
CA ILE A 92 -16.98 -6.93 -3.63
C ILE A 92 -17.08 -5.44 -3.99
N PRO A 93 -17.21 -4.55 -2.99
CA PRO A 93 -17.31 -4.84 -1.56
C PRO A 93 -18.71 -5.35 -1.20
N SER A 94 -18.82 -6.15 -0.13
CA SER A 94 -20.09 -6.72 0.30
C SER A 94 -20.22 -6.70 1.82
N THR A 95 -21.44 -6.55 2.32
CA THR A 95 -21.75 -6.55 3.75
C THR A 95 -22.86 -7.55 4.04
N LYS A 96 -22.69 -8.36 5.08
CA LYS A 96 -23.68 -9.35 5.52
C LYS A 96 -23.88 -9.35 7.02
N GLU A 97 -25.13 -9.46 7.41
CA GLU A 97 -25.54 -9.58 8.80
C GLU A 97 -25.52 -11.05 9.23
N ILE A 98 -24.88 -11.32 10.37
CA ILE A 98 -24.88 -12.62 11.04
C ILE A 98 -25.57 -12.46 12.38
N LYS A 99 -26.59 -13.28 12.64
CA LYS A 99 -27.28 -13.38 13.93
C LYS A 99 -26.87 -14.69 14.60
N PHE A 100 -26.29 -14.60 15.78
CA PHE A 100 -25.88 -15.77 16.54
C PHE A 100 -26.94 -16.20 17.55
N PRO A 101 -26.97 -17.49 17.93
CA PRO A 101 -27.77 -17.98 19.04
C PRO A 101 -27.39 -17.31 20.39
N PRO A 102 -28.30 -17.29 21.37
CA PRO A 102 -28.04 -16.69 22.69
C PRO A 102 -27.00 -17.46 23.51
N ASN A 103 -26.27 -16.73 24.36
CA ASN A 103 -25.19 -17.21 25.23
C ASN A 103 -24.10 -18.06 24.53
N ILE A 104 -23.63 -17.60 23.38
CA ILE A 104 -22.37 -18.11 22.80
C ILE A 104 -21.18 -17.37 23.41
N ASP A 105 -19.97 -17.90 23.25
CA ASP A 105 -18.73 -17.24 23.68
C ASP A 105 -18.44 -15.99 22.84
N SER A 106 -17.53 -15.17 23.33
CA SER A 106 -16.97 -13.96 22.73
C SER A 106 -15.92 -14.21 21.65
N PHE A 107 -15.48 -15.45 21.45
CA PHE A 107 -14.41 -15.81 20.52
C PHE A 107 -14.93 -16.40 19.21
N PHE A 108 -14.40 -15.88 18.12
CA PHE A 108 -14.76 -16.27 16.76
C PHE A 108 -13.50 -16.48 15.91
N SER A 109 -13.62 -17.31 14.89
CA SER A 109 -12.59 -17.46 13.87
C SER A 109 -13.21 -17.39 12.48
N VAL A 110 -12.47 -16.84 11.54
CA VAL A 110 -12.83 -16.71 10.13
C VAL A 110 -12.03 -17.75 9.37
N SER A 111 -12.73 -18.48 8.51
CA SER A 111 -12.16 -19.44 7.58
C SER A 111 -12.48 -19.09 6.16
N TYR A 112 -11.50 -19.30 5.29
CA TYR A 112 -11.63 -19.21 3.85
C TYR A 112 -11.57 -20.61 3.25
N THR A 113 -12.45 -20.91 2.29
CA THR A 113 -12.45 -22.17 1.54
C THR A 113 -12.23 -21.85 0.06
N ASP A 114 -11.16 -22.40 -0.51
CA ASP A 114 -10.85 -22.21 -1.92
C ASP A 114 -11.65 -23.16 -2.85
N PHE A 115 -11.43 -23.07 -4.16
CA PHE A 115 -12.10 -23.92 -5.15
C PHE A 115 -11.74 -25.41 -5.05
N SER A 116 -10.61 -25.75 -4.43
CA SER A 116 -10.23 -27.13 -4.19
C SER A 116 -10.94 -27.72 -2.96
N GLY A 117 -11.67 -26.89 -2.21
CA GLY A 117 -12.29 -27.26 -0.95
C GLY A 117 -11.33 -27.20 0.24
N CYS A 118 -10.11 -26.69 0.05
CA CYS A 118 -9.15 -26.52 1.13
C CYS A 118 -9.57 -25.34 2.01
N LYS A 119 -9.67 -25.61 3.31
CA LYS A 119 -10.10 -24.65 4.32
C LYS A 119 -8.90 -24.10 5.09
N THR A 120 -8.75 -22.78 5.08
CA THR A 120 -7.63 -22.06 5.71
C THR A 120 -8.15 -21.05 6.73
N HIS A 121 -7.43 -20.91 7.85
CA HIS A 121 -7.71 -19.89 8.85
C HIS A 121 -7.26 -18.50 8.35
N VAL A 122 -8.14 -17.49 8.43
CA VAL A 122 -7.86 -16.12 7.96
C VAL A 122 -7.67 -15.15 9.11
N ALA A 123 -8.52 -15.23 10.13
CA ALA A 123 -8.46 -14.34 11.27
C ALA A 123 -9.15 -14.96 12.47
N SER A 124 -8.76 -14.57 13.67
CA SER A 124 -9.54 -14.76 14.88
C SER A 124 -9.97 -13.38 15.39
N PHE A 125 -11.11 -13.31 16.04
CA PHE A 125 -11.52 -12.06 16.68
C PHE A 125 -12.29 -12.30 17.96
N ARG A 126 -12.23 -11.31 18.85
CA ARG A 126 -12.96 -11.30 20.11
C ARG A 126 -13.92 -10.12 20.15
N ALA A 127 -15.17 -10.36 20.54
CA ALA A 127 -16.16 -9.31 20.74
C ALA A 127 -16.31 -9.01 22.25
N THR A 128 -16.04 -7.77 22.66
CA THR A 128 -16.06 -7.33 24.07
C THR A 128 -16.99 -6.12 24.25
N GLY A 129 -17.74 -6.10 25.36
CA GLY A 129 -18.62 -4.99 25.73
C GLY A 129 -17.98 -4.08 26.78
N LYS A 130 -18.37 -2.80 26.83
CA LYS A 130 -17.84 -1.82 27.80
C LYS A 130 -18.29 -2.04 29.25
N THR A 131 -19.35 -2.81 29.49
CA THR A 131 -20.04 -2.84 30.79
C THR A 131 -20.82 -4.14 30.96
N THR A 132 -20.16 -5.24 31.33
CA THR A 132 -20.71 -6.28 32.22
C THR A 132 -19.66 -7.34 32.54
N THR A 133 -19.58 -7.68 33.82
CA THR A 133 -18.79 -8.81 34.36
C THR A 133 -19.32 -10.18 33.94
N GLU A 134 -20.49 -10.23 33.28
CA GLU A 134 -21.10 -11.46 32.76
C GLU A 134 -21.64 -11.24 31.33
N PHE A 135 -21.03 -11.92 30.35
CA PHE A 135 -21.42 -11.88 28.94
C PHE A 135 -22.59 -12.85 28.69
N HIS A 136 -23.84 -12.38 28.86
CA HIS A 136 -25.06 -13.14 28.57
C HIS A 136 -25.89 -12.50 27.44
N PRO A 137 -25.39 -12.47 26.18
CA PRO A 137 -26.12 -11.84 25.08
C PRO A 137 -27.40 -12.62 24.76
N SER A 138 -28.55 -11.93 24.78
CA SER A 138 -29.83 -12.52 24.33
C SER A 138 -29.85 -12.72 22.81
N LYS A 139 -29.16 -11.85 22.07
CA LYS A 139 -28.92 -11.97 20.63
C LYS A 139 -27.68 -11.19 20.25
N LEU A 140 -26.68 -11.87 19.70
CA LEU A 140 -25.46 -11.24 19.19
C LEU A 140 -25.58 -11.07 17.67
N VAL A 141 -25.24 -9.89 17.17
CA VAL A 141 -25.34 -9.55 15.75
C VAL A 141 -24.06 -8.90 15.25
N PHE A 142 -23.50 -9.43 14.16
CA PHE A 142 -22.35 -8.86 13.45
C PHE A 142 -22.73 -8.42 12.05
N TYR A 143 -22.29 -7.23 11.66
CA TYR A 143 -22.29 -6.73 10.29
C TYR A 143 -20.88 -6.95 9.74
N THR A 144 -20.70 -8.12 9.13
CA THR A 144 -19.45 -8.53 8.48
C THR A 144 -19.32 -7.90 7.11
N MET A 145 -18.10 -7.65 6.66
CA MET A 145 -17.82 -7.07 5.35
C MET A 145 -16.60 -7.71 4.70
N ILE A 146 -16.63 -7.82 3.38
CA ILE A 146 -15.45 -7.95 2.53
C ILE A 146 -15.27 -6.58 1.86
N ASP A 147 -14.12 -5.94 2.10
CA ASP A 147 -13.82 -4.63 1.55
C ASP A 147 -13.37 -4.70 0.08
N LEU A 148 -13.03 -3.53 -0.49
CA LEU A 148 -12.53 -3.42 -1.87
C LEU A 148 -11.20 -4.14 -2.08
N SER A 149 -10.45 -4.43 -1.02
CA SER A 149 -9.19 -5.19 -1.06
C SER A 149 -9.42 -6.69 -0.94
N GLY A 150 -10.67 -7.14 -0.80
CA GLY A 150 -11.02 -8.55 -0.60
C GLY A 150 -10.78 -9.05 0.84
N ILE A 151 -10.58 -8.15 1.81
CA ILE A 151 -10.26 -8.53 3.19
C ILE A 151 -11.54 -8.58 4.03
N PHE A 152 -11.70 -9.68 4.79
CA PHE A 152 -12.82 -9.85 5.72
C PHE A 152 -12.64 -9.02 6.99
N ASN A 153 -13.66 -8.27 7.38
CA ASN A 153 -13.72 -7.55 8.64
C ASN A 153 -15.13 -7.56 9.25
N VAL A 154 -15.28 -7.07 10.49
CA VAL A 154 -16.58 -6.79 11.13
C VAL A 154 -16.72 -5.28 11.28
N LYS A 155 -17.63 -4.69 10.51
CA LYS A 155 -17.90 -3.24 10.52
C LYS A 155 -18.64 -2.79 11.77
N LYS A 156 -19.54 -3.63 12.28
CA LYS A 156 -20.32 -3.35 13.49
C LYS A 156 -20.67 -4.64 14.22
N ALA A 157 -20.61 -4.61 15.55
CA ALA A 157 -21.07 -5.68 16.40
C ALA A 157 -21.90 -5.11 17.54
N PHE A 158 -22.99 -5.79 17.90
CA PHE A 158 -23.77 -5.45 19.09
C PHE A 158 -24.52 -6.67 19.61
N PHE A 159 -24.94 -6.61 20.88
CA PHE A 159 -25.96 -7.51 21.41
C PHE A 159 -27.21 -6.75 21.82
N THR A 160 -28.33 -7.47 21.91
CA THR A 160 -29.58 -6.91 22.43
C THR A 160 -29.96 -7.53 23.76
N GLU A 161 -30.55 -6.74 24.64
CA GLU A 161 -31.20 -7.17 25.87
C GLU A 161 -32.69 -6.80 25.83
N ILE A 162 -33.54 -7.69 26.33
CA ILE A 162 -34.98 -7.46 26.42
C ILE A 162 -35.30 -6.96 27.83
N GLN A 163 -35.69 -5.68 27.95
CA GLN A 163 -36.17 -5.12 29.21
C GLN A 163 -37.71 -5.12 29.21
N THR A 164 -38.30 -5.63 30.29
CA THR A 164 -39.76 -5.64 30.48
C THR A 164 -40.09 -4.64 31.59
N SER A 165 -40.75 -3.54 31.26
CA SER A 165 -41.29 -2.61 32.25
C SER A 165 -42.69 -3.08 32.67
N LEU A 166 -42.90 -3.32 33.97
CA LEU A 166 -44.23 -3.41 34.57
C LEU A 166 -44.71 -1.97 34.81
N ASN A 167 -45.90 -1.62 34.33
CA ASN A 167 -46.50 -0.33 34.63
C ASN A 167 -47.11 -0.40 36.04
N ASP A 168 -46.45 0.21 37.03
CA ASP A 168 -46.99 0.42 38.39
C ASP A 168 -47.61 1.81 38.56
N GLU A 169 -48.27 2.35 37.54
CA GLU A 169 -48.99 3.62 37.62
C GLU A 169 -50.39 3.51 37.01
N GLU A 170 -51.30 2.85 37.72
CA GLU A 170 -52.74 3.16 37.72
C GLU A 170 -53.45 2.53 38.94
N ALA A 171 -52.84 2.64 40.13
CA ALA A 171 -53.43 2.20 41.40
C ALA A 171 -53.79 3.38 42.32
N THR A 172 -54.43 4.42 41.78
CA THR A 172 -55.19 5.39 42.59
C THR A 172 -56.24 6.11 41.73
N ASN A 173 -57.35 5.42 41.46
CA ASN A 173 -58.71 5.96 41.57
C ASN A 173 -59.74 4.86 41.21
N LEU A 174 -60.51 4.39 42.20
CA LEU A 174 -61.58 3.42 42.02
C LEU A 174 -62.71 3.98 41.13
N SER A 175 -63.19 3.21 40.14
CA SER A 175 -64.44 2.43 40.28
C SER A 175 -64.98 1.86 38.95
N LEU A 176 -65.31 0.56 39.01
CA LEU A 176 -66.37 -0.17 38.29
C LEU A 176 -66.54 0.05 36.77
N SER A 177 -65.93 -0.83 35.97
CA SER A 177 -66.66 -1.63 34.97
C SER A 177 -65.79 -2.74 34.39
N SER A 178 -66.41 -3.90 34.22
CA SER A 178 -65.81 -5.15 33.77
C SER A 178 -65.37 -5.08 32.31
N LYS A 179 -64.09 -5.38 32.04
CA LYS A 179 -63.58 -6.00 30.80
C LYS A 179 -62.19 -6.56 31.06
N ASN A 180 -62.06 -7.89 31.05
CA ASN A 180 -60.76 -8.57 30.99
C ASN A 180 -60.12 -8.28 29.62
N THR A 181 -59.24 -7.29 29.58
CA THR A 181 -58.22 -7.18 28.55
C THR A 181 -56.89 -7.48 29.22
N GLU A 182 -56.32 -8.65 28.94
CA GLU A 182 -54.92 -8.96 29.28
C GLU A 182 -54.02 -7.91 28.60
N THR A 183 -53.53 -6.96 29.39
CA THR A 183 -52.51 -6.01 28.94
C THR A 183 -51.19 -6.75 28.79
N LYS A 184 -50.82 -7.06 27.53
CA LYS A 184 -49.50 -7.62 27.22
C LYS A 184 -48.42 -6.66 27.70
N PRO A 185 -47.39 -7.14 28.43
CA PRO A 185 -46.31 -6.28 28.92
C PRO A 185 -45.59 -5.59 27.76
N LYS A 186 -45.26 -4.30 27.91
CA LYS A 186 -44.54 -3.52 26.90
C LYS A 186 -43.06 -3.87 26.97
N THR A 187 -42.60 -4.65 25.99
CA THR A 187 -41.22 -5.09 25.88
C THR A 187 -40.39 -4.06 25.11
N THR A 188 -39.27 -3.59 25.67
CA THR A 188 -38.32 -2.69 24.99
C THR A 188 -37.00 -3.41 24.74
N THR A 189 -36.51 -3.37 23.50
CA THR A 189 -35.21 -3.94 23.12
C THR A 189 -34.12 -2.87 23.22
N VAL A 190 -33.12 -3.12 24.08
CA VAL A 190 -31.94 -2.26 24.24
C VAL A 190 -30.79 -2.84 23.43
N TYR A 191 -30.02 -1.98 22.77
CA TYR A 191 -28.86 -2.34 21.95
C TYR A 191 -27.56 -1.93 22.65
N HIS A 192 -26.60 -2.84 22.70
CA HIS A 192 -25.30 -2.61 23.31
C HIS A 192 -24.21 -2.89 22.27
N ASP A 193 -23.54 -1.83 21.83
CA ASP A 193 -22.44 -1.94 20.88
C ASP A 193 -21.25 -2.68 21.51
N LEU A 194 -20.55 -3.46 20.68
CA LEU A 194 -19.38 -4.26 21.04
C LEU A 194 -18.16 -3.76 20.28
N THR A 195 -17.03 -3.80 20.97
CA THR A 195 -15.71 -3.65 20.35
C THR A 195 -15.29 -5.00 19.79
N VAL A 196 -14.72 -5.01 18.58
CA VAL A 196 -14.18 -6.23 17.97
C VAL A 196 -12.68 -6.09 17.80
N GLU A 197 -11.93 -6.95 18.47
CA GLU A 197 -10.48 -7.04 18.36
C GLU A 197 -10.13 -8.15 17.36
N PHE A 198 -9.65 -7.77 16.18
CA PHE A 198 -9.21 -8.70 15.14
C PHE A 198 -7.73 -9.07 15.29
N LYS A 199 -7.42 -10.32 14.99
CA LYS A 199 -6.07 -10.82 14.76
C LYS A 199 -6.07 -11.64 13.48
N TYR A 200 -5.50 -11.08 12.42
CA TYR A 200 -5.34 -11.79 11.14
C TYR A 200 -4.26 -12.88 11.24
N CYS A 201 -4.31 -13.88 10.36
CA CYS A 201 -3.32 -14.95 10.31
C CYS A 201 -1.92 -14.44 9.93
N LEU A 202 -1.84 -13.32 9.21
CA LEU A 202 -0.63 -12.60 8.82
C LEU A 202 -0.63 -11.18 9.39
N ASP A 203 -0.71 -11.07 10.72
CA ASP A 203 -0.65 -9.78 11.41
C ASP A 203 0.79 -9.42 11.81
N TYR A 204 1.37 -8.45 11.09
CA TYR A 204 2.71 -7.92 11.35
C TYR A 204 2.69 -6.52 11.96
N SER A 205 1.54 -6.06 12.47
CA SER A 205 1.37 -4.67 12.92
C SER A 205 2.43 -4.24 13.94
N GLU A 206 2.81 -5.15 14.86
CA GLU A 206 3.87 -4.90 15.86
C GLU A 206 5.28 -4.83 15.26
N LYS A 207 5.50 -5.46 14.10
CA LYS A 207 6.78 -5.53 13.39
C LYS A 207 6.96 -4.44 12.34
N ILE A 208 5.88 -3.76 11.94
CA ILE A 208 5.94 -2.67 10.94
C ILE A 208 7.01 -1.61 11.29
N PRO A 209 7.09 -1.09 12.53
CA PRO A 209 8.11 -0.08 12.87
C PRO A 209 9.55 -0.59 12.71
N GLU A 210 9.78 -1.86 13.05
CA GLU A 210 11.09 -2.52 12.88
C GLU A 210 11.46 -2.61 11.39
N TYR A 211 10.53 -3.09 10.54
CA TYR A 211 10.77 -3.18 9.09
C TYR A 211 10.95 -1.83 8.42
N GLN A 212 10.22 -0.79 8.87
CA GLN A 212 10.42 0.58 8.41
C GLN A 212 11.81 1.12 8.75
N ALA A 213 12.33 0.82 9.95
CA ALA A 213 13.67 1.23 10.35
C ALA A 213 14.75 0.53 9.51
N VAL A 214 14.57 -0.77 9.23
CA VAL A 214 15.48 -1.54 8.35
C VAL A 214 15.49 -0.95 6.93
N GLU A 215 14.32 -0.71 6.33
CA GLU A 215 14.18 -0.11 5.00
C GLU A 215 14.81 1.28 4.96
N SER A 216 14.56 2.12 5.98
CA SER A 216 15.14 3.47 6.05
C SER A 216 16.67 3.43 6.09
N ASN A 217 17.27 2.46 6.79
CA ASN A 217 18.71 2.28 6.80
C ASN A 217 19.23 1.85 5.42
N MET A 218 18.57 0.89 4.78
CA MET A 218 18.92 0.45 3.42
C MET A 218 18.85 1.61 2.41
N ILE A 219 17.79 2.42 2.45
CA ILE A 219 17.65 3.63 1.62
C ILE A 219 18.78 4.61 1.89
N GLN A 220 19.16 4.83 3.16
CA GLN A 220 20.27 5.70 3.51
C GLN A 220 21.59 5.21 2.92
N GLN A 221 21.89 3.91 2.99
CA GLN A 221 23.09 3.34 2.37
C GLN A 221 23.08 3.49 0.85
N ILE A 222 21.94 3.22 0.20
CA ILE A 222 21.77 3.43 -1.26
C ILE A 222 22.03 4.89 -1.63
N ASN A 223 21.53 5.85 -0.84
CA ASN A 223 21.74 7.26 -1.10
C ASN A 223 23.19 7.70 -0.89
N LEU A 224 23.87 7.18 0.14
CA LEU A 224 25.29 7.43 0.37
C LEU A 224 26.14 6.92 -0.80
N GLU A 225 25.87 5.71 -1.29
CA GLU A 225 26.58 5.13 -2.42
C GLU A 225 26.31 5.88 -3.73
N LYS A 226 25.05 6.27 -3.97
CA LYS A 226 24.70 7.14 -5.11
C LYS A 226 25.43 8.49 -5.03
N ALA A 227 25.46 9.12 -3.85
CA ALA A 227 26.16 10.38 -3.67
C ALA A 227 27.67 10.22 -3.92
N ARG A 228 28.28 9.16 -3.38
CA ARG A 228 29.69 8.82 -3.62
C ARG A 228 29.99 8.65 -5.11
N SER A 229 29.20 7.82 -5.80
CA SER A 229 29.33 7.59 -7.24
C SER A 229 29.15 8.87 -8.05
N ASN A 230 28.17 9.71 -7.70
CA ASN A 230 27.93 10.98 -8.38
C ASN A 230 29.09 11.96 -8.19
N SER A 231 29.66 12.07 -6.98
CA SER A 231 30.81 12.95 -6.73
C SER A 231 32.08 12.45 -7.43
N LYS A 232 32.30 11.13 -7.51
CA LYS A 232 33.38 10.56 -8.34
C LYS A 232 33.19 10.92 -9.82
N ASN A 233 31.99 10.70 -10.37
CA ASN A 233 31.68 11.03 -11.77
C ASN A 233 31.82 12.53 -12.05
N SER A 234 31.46 13.40 -11.10
CA SER A 234 31.60 14.85 -11.25
C SER A 234 33.06 15.29 -11.33
N LEU A 235 33.94 14.68 -10.53
CA LEU A 235 35.38 14.90 -10.60
C LEU A 235 35.95 14.41 -11.93
N GLU A 236 35.59 13.20 -12.35
CA GLU A 236 36.02 12.60 -13.61
C GLU A 236 35.57 13.43 -14.83
N GLU A 237 34.31 13.85 -14.86
CA GLU A 237 33.76 14.72 -15.91
C GLU A 237 34.49 16.07 -15.96
N PHE A 238 34.78 16.67 -14.80
CA PHE A 238 35.54 17.92 -14.74
C PHE A 238 36.95 17.75 -15.30
N ILE A 239 37.64 16.64 -14.97
CA ILE A 239 38.98 16.35 -15.47
C ILE A 239 38.97 16.24 -16.99
N TYR A 240 38.06 15.45 -17.56
CA TYR A 240 37.97 15.29 -19.02
C TYR A 240 37.58 16.59 -19.73
N SER A 241 36.55 17.28 -19.23
CA SER A 241 36.06 18.54 -19.81
C SER A 241 37.12 19.64 -19.79
N LEU A 242 37.87 19.78 -18.69
CA LEU A 242 38.93 20.78 -18.61
C LEU A 242 40.13 20.41 -19.47
N ARG A 243 40.54 19.13 -19.50
CA ARG A 243 41.65 18.66 -20.35
C ARG A 243 41.38 18.90 -21.83
N GLU A 244 40.15 18.68 -22.28
CA GLU A 244 39.75 18.94 -23.66
C GLU A 244 39.84 20.44 -24.02
N LYS A 245 39.56 21.33 -23.06
CA LYS A 245 39.41 22.78 -23.31
C LYS A 245 40.64 23.62 -22.95
N ILE A 246 41.57 23.11 -22.15
CA ILE A 246 42.67 23.91 -21.60
C ILE A 246 43.51 24.58 -22.68
N ASP A 247 43.81 23.86 -23.76
CA ASP A 247 44.55 24.40 -24.91
C ASP A 247 43.64 25.08 -25.94
N PRO A 248 42.59 24.45 -26.50
CA PRO A 248 41.86 25.07 -27.60
C PRO A 248 41.00 26.26 -27.19
N VAL A 249 40.58 26.35 -25.91
CA VAL A 249 39.67 27.41 -25.44
C VAL A 249 40.38 28.37 -24.49
N TYR A 250 41.17 27.85 -23.55
CA TYR A 250 41.69 28.66 -22.44
C TYR A 250 43.13 29.16 -22.64
N ARG A 251 43.85 28.72 -23.69
CA ARG A 251 45.28 29.01 -23.89
C ARG A 251 45.63 30.49 -23.93
N GLU A 252 44.78 31.32 -24.54
CA GLU A 252 44.99 32.77 -24.65
C GLU A 252 44.81 33.51 -23.30
N TYR A 253 44.18 32.86 -22.32
CA TYR A 253 43.83 33.43 -21.02
C TYR A 253 44.68 32.89 -19.87
N ALA A 254 45.73 32.12 -20.20
CA ALA A 254 46.59 31.45 -19.24
C ALA A 254 48.08 31.56 -19.62
N THR A 255 48.95 31.64 -18.62
CA THR A 255 50.41 31.55 -18.82
C THR A 255 50.82 30.11 -19.10
N GLU A 256 52.01 29.92 -19.68
CA GLU A 256 52.56 28.57 -19.91
C GLU A 256 52.72 27.79 -18.60
N ASP A 257 53.14 28.47 -17.52
CA ASP A 257 53.27 27.88 -16.20
C ASP A 257 51.92 27.44 -15.63
N GLU A 258 50.86 28.24 -15.81
CA GLU A 258 49.50 27.90 -15.37
C GLU A 258 48.94 26.69 -16.13
N VAL A 259 49.08 26.66 -17.47
CA VAL A 259 48.63 25.54 -18.31
C VAL A 259 49.38 24.26 -17.97
N SER A 260 50.70 24.34 -17.81
CA SER A 260 51.55 23.20 -17.42
C SER A 260 51.19 22.68 -16.02
N SER A 261 50.98 23.59 -15.06
CA SER A 261 50.60 23.23 -13.69
C SER A 261 49.25 22.53 -13.63
N ILE A 262 48.22 23.05 -14.31
CA ILE A 262 46.88 22.44 -14.37
C ILE A 262 46.92 21.11 -15.10
N SER A 263 47.61 21.01 -16.23
CA SER A 263 47.71 19.75 -16.99
C SER A 263 48.34 18.63 -16.16
N ARG A 264 49.36 18.96 -15.37
CA ARG A 264 49.98 18.03 -14.41
C ARG A 264 49.02 17.66 -13.28
N ALA A 265 48.29 18.62 -12.71
CA ALA A 265 47.29 18.36 -11.68
C ALA A 265 46.18 17.44 -12.20
N LEU A 266 45.64 17.71 -13.40
CA LEU A 266 44.62 16.88 -14.04
C LEU A 266 45.10 15.44 -14.28
N SER A 267 46.37 15.25 -14.65
CA SER A 267 46.94 13.91 -14.84
C SER A 267 47.08 13.17 -13.51
N ALA A 268 47.58 13.85 -12.47
CA ALA A 268 47.72 13.27 -11.14
C ALA A 268 46.36 12.90 -10.52
N GLU A 269 45.34 13.72 -10.72
CA GLU A 269 43.98 13.46 -10.24
C GLU A 269 43.29 12.32 -11.00
N GLU A 270 43.52 12.19 -12.31
CA GLU A 270 43.07 11.03 -13.07
C GLU A 270 43.76 9.75 -12.59
N ASP A 271 45.08 9.76 -12.44
CA ASP A 271 45.82 8.61 -11.92
C ASP A 271 45.33 8.23 -10.51
N TRP A 272 45.05 9.23 -9.67
CA TRP A 272 44.49 9.02 -8.34
C TRP A 272 43.11 8.35 -8.40
N LEU A 273 42.21 8.80 -9.28
CA LEU A 273 40.85 8.22 -9.44
C LEU A 273 40.87 6.71 -9.75
N TYR A 274 41.88 6.25 -10.47
CA TYR A 274 42.07 4.84 -10.86
C TYR A 274 43.00 4.05 -9.93
N THR A 275 43.50 4.68 -8.85
CA THR A 275 44.35 4.04 -7.85
C THR A 275 43.74 4.23 -6.45
N ASP A 276 44.29 5.14 -5.64
CA ASP A 276 43.86 5.37 -4.26
C ASP A 276 42.44 5.94 -4.16
N GLY A 277 41.94 6.55 -5.24
CA GLY A 277 40.63 7.17 -5.37
C GLY A 277 39.49 6.21 -5.73
N GLU A 278 39.72 4.90 -5.89
CA GLU A 278 38.66 3.99 -6.36
C GLU A 278 37.47 3.92 -5.40
N PHE A 279 37.75 3.89 -4.08
CA PHE A 279 36.76 3.74 -3.00
C PHE A 279 36.98 4.74 -1.87
N GLN A 280 36.69 6.01 -2.13
CA GLN A 280 36.79 7.08 -1.14
C GLN A 280 35.43 7.61 -0.72
N ALA A 281 35.38 8.32 0.41
CA ALA A 281 34.17 8.99 0.87
C ALA A 281 33.78 10.13 -0.08
N THR A 282 32.48 10.44 -0.18
CA THR A 282 31.93 11.52 -1.01
C THR A 282 32.69 12.84 -0.83
N SER A 283 32.97 13.21 0.43
CA SER A 283 33.68 14.44 0.78
C SER A 283 35.10 14.50 0.22
N VAL A 284 35.75 13.37 -0.02
CA VAL A 284 37.10 13.32 -0.60
C VAL A 284 37.02 13.71 -2.07
N TYR A 285 36.14 13.10 -2.86
CA TYR A 285 35.95 13.50 -4.26
C TYR A 285 35.57 14.98 -4.40
N GLU A 286 34.73 15.50 -3.50
CA GLU A 286 34.37 16.93 -3.47
C GLU A 286 35.57 17.83 -3.17
N GLN A 287 36.47 17.43 -2.27
CA GLN A 287 37.69 18.18 -1.98
C GLN A 287 38.65 18.21 -3.17
N HIS A 288 38.85 17.06 -3.83
CA HIS A 288 39.68 16.97 -5.04
C HIS A 288 39.11 17.82 -6.18
N LEU A 289 37.79 17.77 -6.40
CA LEU A 289 37.10 18.62 -7.36
C LEU A 289 37.25 20.10 -7.02
N SER A 290 37.02 20.47 -5.76
CA SER A 290 37.18 21.85 -5.30
C SER A 290 38.61 22.35 -5.48
N HIS A 291 39.61 21.50 -5.24
CA HIS A 291 41.02 21.83 -5.47
C HIS A 291 41.28 22.17 -6.94
N LEU A 292 40.86 21.32 -7.88
CA LEU A 292 41.01 21.56 -9.31
C LEU A 292 40.25 22.82 -9.77
N GLN A 293 39.03 23.01 -9.29
CA GLN A 293 38.23 24.20 -9.57
C GLN A 293 38.94 25.47 -9.11
N ASN A 294 39.49 25.48 -7.90
CA ASN A 294 40.23 26.63 -7.36
C ASN A 294 41.50 26.95 -8.16
N LEU A 295 42.22 25.92 -8.63
CA LEU A 295 43.38 26.11 -9.51
C LEU A 295 42.98 26.72 -10.86
N PHE A 296 41.84 26.29 -11.42
CA PHE A 296 41.35 26.74 -12.71
C PHE A 296 40.65 28.11 -12.66
N GLN A 297 40.08 28.49 -11.52
CA GLN A 297 39.22 29.67 -11.37
C GLN A 297 39.85 30.99 -11.87
N PRO A 298 41.15 31.29 -11.64
CA PRO A 298 41.76 32.53 -12.16
C PRO A 298 41.75 32.61 -13.68
N ILE A 299 42.00 31.48 -14.37
CA ILE A 299 41.97 31.41 -15.84
C ILE A 299 40.54 31.59 -16.34
N HIS A 300 39.60 30.88 -15.71
CA HIS A 300 38.19 30.97 -16.06
C HIS A 300 37.66 32.40 -15.91
N ALA A 301 38.03 33.10 -14.83
CA ALA A 301 37.64 34.49 -14.60
C ALA A 301 38.19 35.45 -15.67
N ARG A 302 39.43 35.24 -16.16
CA ARG A 302 40.00 36.01 -17.27
C ARG A 302 39.26 35.76 -18.58
N TYR A 303 38.95 34.49 -18.87
CA TYR A 303 38.14 34.09 -20.03
C TYR A 303 36.74 34.71 -20.01
N GLU A 304 36.02 34.61 -18.88
CA GLU A 304 34.68 35.21 -18.75
C GLU A 304 34.73 36.73 -18.89
N GLY A 305 35.74 37.38 -18.29
CA GLY A 305 35.92 38.83 -18.38
C GLY A 305 36.09 39.30 -19.82
N PHE A 306 36.91 38.60 -20.61
CA PHE A 306 37.11 38.89 -22.03
C PHE A 306 35.86 38.61 -22.88
N THR A 307 35.15 37.51 -22.60
CA THR A 307 33.93 37.16 -23.34
C THR A 307 32.83 38.20 -23.08
N ARG A 308 32.67 38.65 -21.82
CA ARG A 308 31.68 39.66 -21.44
C ARG A 308 31.95 41.02 -22.07
N SER A 309 33.21 41.46 -22.14
CA SER A 309 33.56 42.74 -22.78
C SER A 309 33.22 42.75 -24.26
N PHE A 310 33.40 41.62 -24.97
CA PHE A 310 32.97 41.47 -26.36
C PHE A 310 31.45 41.49 -26.53
N THR A 311 30.69 40.84 -25.67
CA THR A 311 29.21 40.81 -25.76
C THR A 311 28.53 42.13 -25.36
N SER A 312 29.24 43.04 -24.67
CA SER A 312 28.71 44.35 -24.26
C SER A 312 28.98 45.48 -25.27
N LEU A 313 29.71 45.17 -26.35
CA LEU A 313 30.05 46.09 -27.44
C LEU A 313 29.14 45.95 -28.67
N ASP A 314 28.21 44.99 -28.65
CA ASP A 314 27.09 44.82 -29.59
C ASP A 314 25.76 45.21 -28.93
#